data_AF-A0A2T4WSZ0-F1
#
_entry.id   AF-A0A2T4WSZ0-F1
#
_cell.length_a   1.000
_cell.length_b   1.000
_cell.length_c   1.000
_cell.angle_alpha   90.00
_cell.angle_beta   90.00
_cell.angle_gamma   90.00
#
_symmetry.space_group_name_H-M   'P 1'
#
loop_
_entity.id
_entity.type
_entity.pdbx_description
1 polymer ?
#
loop_
_entity_poly.entity_id
_entity_poly.type
_entity_poly.pdbx_seq_one_letter_code
_entity_poly.pdbx_strand_id
1 'polypeptide(L)'
;DNMAAGNIAAPIDPATGILCGPGVYSDITKQDETHHPVTGIRIEGFQVPFWRETLELAKRAALVDTGNRSVGWDIAITRNGPELIEGNHDWCRLLWQLPVKKGLKKELFV
;
A
#
# COMPACT_ATOMS: atom_id res chain seq x y z
N ASP A 1 -0.80 6.95 -6.96
CA ASP A 1 -1.86 5.95 -6.79
C ASP A 1 -1.95 5.08 -8.05
N ASN A 2 -2.36 3.81 -7.93
CA ASN A 2 -2.60 2.87 -9.02
C ASN A 2 -1.37 2.35 -9.78
N MET A 3 -0.81 1.22 -9.29
CA MET A 3 0.30 0.50 -9.93
C MET A 3 -0.08 -0.09 -11.30
N ALA A 4 -1.34 -0.42 -11.54
CA ALA A 4 -1.79 -0.92 -12.84
C ALA A 4 -1.71 0.18 -13.92
N ALA A 5 -1.75 1.45 -13.53
CA ALA A 5 -1.54 2.60 -14.42
C ALA A 5 -0.06 2.95 -14.62
N GLY A 6 0.88 2.15 -14.07
CA GLY A 6 2.32 2.32 -14.25
C GLY A 6 3.04 3.08 -13.13
N ASN A 7 2.36 3.38 -12.02
CA ASN A 7 2.99 3.97 -10.83
C ASN A 7 3.78 2.93 -10.02
N ILE A 8 4.71 3.42 -9.20
CA ILE A 8 5.50 2.58 -8.28
C ILE A 8 4.70 2.20 -7.03
N ALA A 9 5.02 1.04 -6.46
CA ALA A 9 4.60 0.63 -5.13
C ALA A 9 5.80 0.13 -4.33
N ALA A 10 5.82 0.39 -3.02
CA ALA A 10 6.88 -0.04 -2.12
C ALA A 10 6.31 -0.91 -1.00
N PRO A 11 7.06 -1.91 -0.49
CA PRO A 11 6.61 -2.68 0.65
C PRO A 11 6.67 -1.83 1.92
N ILE A 12 5.71 -2.03 2.82
CA ILE A 12 5.60 -1.34 4.10
C ILE A 12 5.51 -2.37 5.22
N ASP A 13 6.23 -2.13 6.31
CA ASP A 13 6.05 -2.91 7.54
C ASP A 13 4.74 -2.48 8.22
N PRO A 14 3.73 -3.36 8.32
CA PRO A 14 2.43 -3.00 8.87
C PRO A 14 2.49 -2.61 10.36
N ALA A 15 3.50 -3.07 11.12
CA ALA A 15 3.63 -2.75 12.53
C ALA A 15 4.14 -1.33 12.77
N THR A 16 5.02 -0.83 11.89
CA THR A 16 5.73 0.44 12.07
C THR A 16 5.29 1.54 11.10
N GLY A 17 4.80 1.17 9.92
CA GLY A 17 4.51 2.12 8.84
C GLY A 17 5.76 2.60 8.10
N ILE A 18 6.89 1.91 8.27
CA ILE A 18 8.14 2.22 7.60
C ILE A 18 8.20 1.42 6.30
N LEU A 19 8.55 2.10 5.20
CA LEU A 19 8.81 1.44 3.93
C LEU A 19 10.08 0.58 4.05
N CYS A 20 9.96 -0.72 3.78
CA CYS A 20 10.99 -1.72 4.08
C CYS A 20 11.68 -2.28 2.82
N GLY A 21 11.59 -1.56 1.70
CA GLY A 21 12.21 -1.92 0.43
C GLY A 21 12.02 -0.83 -0.63
N PRO A 22 12.53 -1.07 -1.85
CA PRO A 22 12.45 -0.10 -2.94
C PRO A 22 11.04 0.02 -3.52
N GLY A 23 10.82 1.05 -4.33
CA GLY A 23 9.66 1.16 -5.20
C GLY A 23 9.80 0.25 -6.41
N VAL A 24 8.76 -0.51 -6.74
CA VAL A 24 8.74 -1.43 -7.89
C VAL A 24 7.60 -1.09 -8.83
N TYR A 25 7.76 -1.43 -10.10
CA TYR A 25 6.73 -1.28 -11.13
C TYR A 25 6.02 -2.61 -11.38
N SER A 26 4.79 -2.56 -11.91
CA SER A 26 4.11 -3.73 -12.47
C SER A 26 4.84 -4.30 -13.69
N ASP A 27 5.49 -3.44 -14.47
CA ASP A 27 6.47 -3.81 -15.48
C ASP A 27 7.80 -4.20 -14.82
N ILE A 28 7.98 -5.51 -14.64
CA ILE A 28 9.18 -6.10 -14.00
C ILE A 28 10.47 -5.95 -14.82
N THR A 29 10.39 -5.40 -16.04
CA THR A 29 11.59 -5.11 -16.84
C THR A 29 12.24 -3.78 -16.45
N LYS A 30 11.49 -2.91 -15.74
CA LYS A 30 12.02 -1.67 -15.16
C LYS A 30 12.86 -1.97 -13.92
N GLN A 31 13.84 -1.09 -13.69
CA GLN A 31 14.63 -1.13 -12.47
C GLN A 31 13.80 -0.68 -11.26
N ASP A 32 14.12 -1.24 -10.11
CA ASP A 32 13.57 -0.80 -8.84
C ASP A 32 14.06 0.62 -8.50
N GLU A 33 13.18 1.46 -7.94
CA GLU A 33 13.47 2.82 -7.52
C GLU A 33 13.90 2.86 -6.05
N THR A 34 15.05 3.45 -5.77
CA THR A 34 15.51 3.68 -4.38
C THR A 34 15.05 5.04 -3.83
N HIS A 35 14.70 5.97 -4.71
CA HIS A 35 14.25 7.32 -4.39
C HIS A 35 12.97 7.63 -5.16
N HIS A 36 12.07 8.40 -4.55
CA HIS A 36 10.82 8.79 -5.20
C HIS A 36 11.13 9.71 -6.41
N PRO A 37 10.61 9.41 -7.61
CA PRO A 37 11.06 10.04 -8.86
C PRO A 37 10.78 11.55 -8.95
N VAL A 38 9.84 12.06 -8.14
CA VAL A 38 9.48 13.50 -8.13
C VAL A 38 10.16 14.26 -6.98
N THR A 39 10.25 13.66 -5.80
CA THR A 39 10.71 14.36 -4.58
C THR A 39 12.16 14.08 -4.23
N GLY A 40 12.75 13.02 -4.81
CA GLY A 40 14.10 12.56 -4.48
C GLY A 40 14.25 11.99 -3.07
N ILE A 41 13.16 11.83 -2.31
CA ILE A 41 13.19 11.24 -0.97
C ILE A 41 13.49 9.74 -1.09
N ARG A 42 14.40 9.23 -0.26
CA ARG A 42 14.68 7.79 -0.18
C ARG A 42 13.42 7.02 0.20
N ILE A 43 13.09 5.98 -0.55
CA ILE A 43 11.88 5.17 -0.33
C ILE A 43 12.09 4.29 0.90
N GLU A 44 13.08 3.40 0.85
CA GLU A 44 13.37 2.50 1.97
C GLU A 44 13.83 3.30 3.21
N GLY A 45 13.15 3.05 4.34
CA GLY A 45 13.34 3.78 5.60
C GLY A 45 12.43 4.99 5.77
N PHE A 46 11.62 5.35 4.77
CA PHE A 46 10.64 6.42 4.92
C PHE A 46 9.51 6.01 5.86
N GLN A 47 9.25 6.83 6.89
CA GLN A 47 8.10 6.68 7.78
C GLN A 47 6.88 7.31 7.13
N VAL A 48 5.84 6.51 6.86
CA VAL A 48 4.55 7.04 6.42
C VAL A 48 3.90 7.80 7.59
N PRO A 49 3.56 9.10 7.43
CA PRO A 49 2.87 9.86 8.46
C PRO A 49 1.49 9.30 8.78
N PHE A 50 1.04 9.43 10.03
CA PHE A 50 -0.28 9.01 10.48
C PHE A 50 -0.61 7.52 10.22
N TRP A 51 0.40 6.64 10.22
CA TRP A 51 0.21 5.23 9.88
C TRP A 51 -0.78 4.53 10.81
N ARG A 52 -0.71 4.79 12.12
CA ARG A 52 -1.63 4.21 13.09
C ARG A 52 -3.07 4.64 12.80
N GLU A 53 -3.29 5.93 12.56
CA GLU A 53 -4.59 6.51 12.23
C GLU A 53 -5.12 5.95 10.91
N THR A 54 -4.24 5.68 9.95
CA THR A 54 -4.56 5.04 8.66
C THR A 54 -5.10 3.64 8.86
N LEU A 55 -4.45 2.84 9.71
CA LEU A 55 -4.92 1.49 10.06
C LEU A 55 -6.27 1.53 10.78
N GLU A 56 -6.46 2.48 11.71
CA GLU A 56 -7.74 2.64 12.41
C GLU A 56 -8.86 3.11 11.47
N LEU A 57 -8.56 3.99 10.50
CA LEU A 57 -9.51 4.39 9.46
C LEU A 57 -9.91 3.18 8.60
N ALA A 58 -8.94 2.40 8.12
CA ALA A 58 -9.18 1.22 7.29
C ALA A 58 -10.04 0.16 8.03
N LYS A 59 -9.74 -0.10 9.30
CA LYS A 59 -10.53 -1.03 10.14
C LYS A 59 -11.96 -0.54 10.33
N ARG A 60 -12.16 0.74 10.64
CA ARG A 60 -13.50 1.31 10.79
C ARG A 60 -14.28 1.22 9.49
N ALA A 61 -13.67 1.56 8.34
CA ALA A 61 -14.29 1.46 7.03
C ALA A 61 -14.70 0.02 6.70
N ALA A 62 -13.82 -0.95 6.96
CA ALA A 62 -14.10 -2.38 6.74
C ALA A 62 -15.26 -2.93 7.60
N LEU A 63 -15.60 -2.28 8.72
CA LEU A 63 -16.68 -2.70 9.60
C LEU A 63 -18.02 -2.03 9.30
N VAL A 64 -18.07 -1.05 8.40
CA VAL A 64 -19.33 -0.38 8.00
C VAL A 64 -20.22 -1.32 7.20
N ASP A 65 -19.64 -2.09 6.27
CA ASP A 65 -20.35 -3.11 5.48
C ASP A 65 -19.50 -4.38 5.41
N THR A 66 -20.00 -5.45 6.04
CA THR A 66 -19.33 -6.75 6.11
C THR A 66 -19.80 -7.73 5.03
N GLY A 67 -20.66 -7.30 4.11
CA GLY A 67 -21.13 -8.11 2.98
C GLY A 67 -19.98 -8.50 2.05
N ASN A 68 -19.02 -7.60 1.86
CA ASN A 68 -17.74 -7.92 1.25
C ASN A 68 -16.70 -8.25 2.32
N ARG A 69 -16.20 -9.49 2.32
CA ARG A 69 -15.24 -9.98 3.32
C ARG A 69 -13.81 -9.46 3.09
N SER A 70 -13.53 -8.87 1.94
CA SER A 70 -12.21 -8.34 1.63
C SER A 70 -12.31 -7.14 0.69
N VAL A 71 -11.75 -6.02 1.12
CA VAL A 71 -11.74 -4.76 0.38
C VAL A 71 -10.32 -4.19 0.40
N GLY A 72 -9.82 -3.75 -0.75
CA GLY A 72 -8.63 -2.91 -0.82
C GLY A 72 -9.05 -1.46 -0.64
N TRP A 73 -8.56 -0.80 0.40
CA TRP A 73 -8.88 0.60 0.68
C TRP A 73 -7.76 1.50 0.21
N ASP A 74 -8.10 2.45 -0.66
CA ASP A 74 -7.17 3.50 -1.06
C ASP A 74 -7.36 4.70 -0.14
N ILE A 75 -6.27 5.05 0.55
CA ILE A 75 -6.26 6.09 1.58
C ILE A 75 -5.14 7.08 1.24
N ALA A 76 -5.50 8.35 1.08
CA ALA A 76 -4.53 9.43 0.96
C ALA A 76 -4.01 9.84 2.34
N ILE A 77 -2.69 10.06 2.43
CA ILE A 77 -2.08 10.71 3.60
C ILE A 77 -1.96 12.20 3.30
N THR A 78 -2.73 13.02 3.99
CA THR A 78 -2.71 14.49 3.85
C THR A 78 -1.95 15.16 4.99
N ARG A 79 -1.85 16.50 4.95
CA ARG A 79 -1.28 17.28 6.04
C ARG A 79 -2.12 17.23 7.33
N ASN A 80 -3.41 16.90 7.21
CA ASN A 80 -4.37 16.88 8.31
C ASN A 80 -4.66 15.46 8.82
N GLY A 81 -4.13 14.43 8.15
CA GLY A 81 -4.37 13.02 8.47
C GLY A 81 -4.81 12.19 7.27
N PRO A 82 -5.16 10.91 7.50
CA PRO A 82 -5.59 10.00 6.45
C PRO A 82 -7.02 10.30 5.98
N GLU A 83 -7.24 10.24 4.67
CA GLU A 83 -8.55 10.43 4.03
C GLU A 83 -8.88 9.24 3.13
N LEU A 84 -10.08 8.68 3.29
CA LEU A 84 -10.54 7.54 2.48
C LEU A 84 -10.93 8.02 1.08
N ILE A 85 -10.36 7.42 0.04
CA ILE A 85 -10.64 7.76 -1.37
C ILE A 85 -11.66 6.77 -1.93
N GLU A 86 -11.30 5.49 -1.96
CA GLU A 86 -12.12 4.44 -2.58
C GLU A 86 -11.94 3.08 -1.91
N GLY A 87 -12.94 2.22 -2.10
CA GLY A 87 -12.94 0.83 -1.65
C GLY A 87 -13.09 -0.12 -2.85
N ASN A 88 -12.09 -0.95 -3.08
CA ASN A 88 -12.01 -1.86 -4.21
C ASN A 88 -12.38 -3.28 -3.81
N HIS A 89 -13.49 -3.79 -4.35
CA HIS A 89 -13.98 -5.14 -4.07
C HIS A 89 -13.13 -6.24 -4.72
N ASP A 90 -12.62 -6.00 -5.93
CA ASP A 90 -11.59 -6.83 -6.58
C ASP A 90 -10.26 -6.10 -6.58
N TRP A 91 -9.70 -5.96 -5.39
CA TRP A 91 -8.44 -5.26 -5.18
C TRP A 91 -7.26 -6.03 -5.79
N CYS A 92 -6.26 -5.26 -6.23
CA CYS A 92 -5.10 -5.78 -6.94
C CYS A 92 -4.19 -6.63 -6.04
N ARG A 93 -4.38 -7.95 -6.02
CA ARG A 93 -3.55 -8.89 -5.24
C ARG A 93 -2.07 -8.88 -5.68
N LEU A 94 -1.79 -8.41 -6.89
CA LEU A 94 -0.41 -8.21 -7.38
C LEU A 94 0.28 -7.07 -6.63
N LEU A 95 -0.42 -5.96 -6.38
CA LEU A 95 0.09 -4.81 -5.62
C LEU A 95 0.60 -5.21 -4.24
N TRP A 96 -0.03 -6.20 -3.61
CA TRP A 96 0.35 -6.67 -2.28
C TRP A 96 1.59 -7.59 -2.30
N GLN A 97 1.77 -8.38 -3.36
CA GLN A 97 2.80 -9.43 -3.43
C GLN A 97 4.07 -9.00 -4.15
N LEU A 98 3.93 -8.14 -5.17
CA LEU A 98 5.04 -7.76 -6.03
C LEU A 98 6.11 -6.95 -5.29
N PRO A 99 5.79 -5.95 -4.46
CA PRO A 99 6.80 -5.17 -3.73
C PRO A 99 7.62 -6.00 -2.73
N VAL A 100 7.04 -7.07 -2.19
CA VAL A 100 7.74 -8.00 -1.28
C VAL A 100 8.39 -9.19 -2.00
N LYS A 101 8.26 -9.28 -3.34
CA LYS A 101 8.81 -10.34 -4.21
C LYS A 101 8.51 -11.76 -3.72
N LYS A 102 7.34 -11.96 -3.11
CA LYS A 102 6.94 -13.21 -2.44
C LYS A 102 5.45 -13.47 -2.65
N GLY A 103 5.09 -14.72 -2.92
CA GLY A 103 3.69 -15.15 -2.91
C GLY A 103 3.09 -15.10 -1.50
N LEU A 104 1.97 -14.38 -1.32
CA LEU A 104 1.34 -14.15 -0.02
C LEU A 104 0.03 -14.91 0.18
N LYS A 105 -0.31 -15.86 -0.71
CA LYS A 105 -1.53 -16.68 -0.59
C LYS A 105 -1.69 -17.34 0.79
N LYS A 106 -0.59 -17.74 1.42
CA LYS A 106 -0.61 -18.38 2.75
C LYS A 106 -1.07 -17.44 3.88
N GLU A 107 -0.87 -16.13 3.71
CA GLU A 107 -1.25 -15.11 4.69
C GLU A 107 -2.77 -14.79 4.67
N LEU A 108 -3.51 -15.31 3.68
CA LEU A 108 -4.97 -15.09 3.55
C LEU A 108 -5.83 -16.13 4.30
N PHE A 109 -5.24 -17.22 4.80
CA PHE A 109 -5.97 -18.31 5.45
C PHE A 109 -5.92 -18.25 6.98
N VAL A 110 -5.78 -17.05 7.53
CA VAL A 110 -5.84 -16.82 8.99
C VAL A 110 -7.28 -16.67 9.44
#